data_AF-A0A932QCX2-F1
#
_entry.id   AF-A0A932QCX2-F1
#
_cell.length_a   1.000
_cell.length_b   1.000
_cell.length_c   1.000
_cell.angle_alpha   90.00
_cell.angle_beta   90.00
_cell.angle_gamma   90.00
#
_symmetry.space_group_name_H-M   'P 1'
#
loop_
_entity.id
_entity.type
_entity.pdbx_description
1 polymer ?
#
loop_
_entity_poly.entity_id
_entity_poly.type
_entity_poly.pdbx_seq_one_letter_code
_entity_poly.pdbx_strand_id
1 'polypeptide(L)' 'MIIKRCATCGRFHTYLDDDRFCVTCGHETLEAECRCGRWFDYALAVQHDEMYCPRCGRRLRGRADDVE' A
#
# COMPACT_ATOMS: atom_id res chain seq x y z
N MET A 1 9.74 8.99 8.72
CA MET A 1 9.54 7.93 7.70
C MET A 1 8.09 7.50 7.76
N ILE A 2 7.47 7.23 6.62
CA ILE A 2 6.04 6.86 6.54
C ILE A 2 5.88 5.58 5.72
N ILE A 3 4.79 4.86 5.97
CA ILE A 3 4.48 3.67 5.21
C ILE A 3 3.68 4.08 3.98
N LYS A 4 4.19 3.75 2.80
CA LYS A 4 3.48 3.95 1.54
C LYS A 4 3.23 2.62 0.85
N ARG A 5 2.12 2.55 0.13
CA ARG A 5 1.72 1.45 -0.74
C ARG A 5 1.99 1.85 -2.19
N CYS A 6 2.63 0.99 -2.97
CA CYS A 6 2.65 1.20 -4.41
C CYS A 6 1.31 0.79 -5.02
N ALA A 7 0.64 1.69 -5.73
CA ALA A 7 -0.60 1.37 -6.45
C ALA A 7 -0.37 0.37 -7.60
N THR A 8 0.84 0.34 -8.19
CA THR A 8 1.21 -0.60 -9.26
C THR A 8 1.47 -2.01 -8.75
N CYS A 9 2.42 -2.19 -7.83
CA CYS A 9 2.80 -3.53 -7.36
C CYS A 9 2.09 -3.97 -6.07
N GLY A 10 1.29 -3.09 -5.45
CA GLY A 10 0.53 -3.37 -4.23
C GLY A 10 1.36 -3.54 -2.96
N ARG A 11 2.70 -3.37 -3.04
CA ARG A 11 3.59 -3.60 -1.90
C ARG A 11 3.64 -2.39 -0.98
N PHE A 12 3.71 -2.68 0.31
CA PHE A 12 3.95 -1.72 1.38
C PHE A 12 5.43 -1.69 1.71
N HIS A 13 5.98 -0.49 1.89
CA HIS A 13 7.34 -0.31 2.38
C HIS A 13 7.42 0.98 3.18
N THR A 14 8.47 1.12 3.99
CA THR A 14 8.82 2.39 4.64
C THR A 14 9.54 3.29 3.65
N TYR A 15 9.09 4.52 3.52
CA TYR A 15 9.66 5.55 2.64
C TYR A 15 9.93 6.84 3.43
N LEU A 16 10.74 7.73 2.86
CA LEU A 16 10.75 9.13 3.28
C LEU A 16 9.48 9.83 2.82
N ASP A 17 9.21 10.99 3.42
CA ASP A 17 8.05 11.80 3.07
C ASP A 17 8.10 12.26 1.60
N ASP A 18 9.28 12.69 1.14
CA ASP A 18 9.52 13.16 -0.24
C ASP A 18 9.68 12.02 -1.28
N ASP A 19 9.84 10.77 -0.85
CA ASP A 19 10.01 9.65 -1.77
C ASP A 19 8.78 9.49 -2.67
N ARG A 20 9.01 9.58 -3.97
CA ARG A 20 7.96 9.42 -4.99
C ARG A 20 7.98 8.05 -5.65
N PHE A 21 9.13 7.37 -5.67
CA PHE A 21 9.31 6.14 -6.45
C PHE A 21 9.31 4.88 -5.59
N CYS A 22 8.64 3.84 -6.06
CA CYS A 22 8.62 2.55 -5.39
C CYS A 22 9.98 1.85 -5.48
N VAL A 23 10.56 1.48 -4.34
CA VAL A 23 11.85 0.77 -4.27
C VAL A 23 11.80 -0.65 -4.87
N THR A 24 10.60 -1.21 -5.09
CA THR A 24 10.43 -2.53 -5.71
C THR A 24 10.34 -2.45 -7.23
N CYS A 25 9.45 -1.62 -7.77
CA CYS A 25 9.11 -1.61 -9.20
C CYS A 25 9.44 -0.29 -9.91
N GLY A 26 9.97 0.71 -9.21
CA GLY A 26 10.36 2.00 -9.79
C GLY A 26 9.23 2.94 -10.19
N HIS A 27 7.96 2.55 -10.04
CA HIS A 27 6.82 3.42 -10.37
C HIS A 27 6.63 4.54 -9.34
N GLU A 28 6.18 5.72 -9.81
CA GLU A 28 5.95 6.92 -8.99
C GLU A 28 4.61 6.95 -8.24
N THR A 29 3.82 5.87 -8.32
CA THR A 29 2.47 5.82 -7.77
C THR A 29 2.47 5.28 -6.34
N LEU A 30 2.94 6.09 -5.40
CA LEU A 30 2.93 5.76 -3.96
C LEU A 30 1.77 6.43 -3.23
N GLU A 31 0.97 5.63 -2.51
CA GLU A 31 -0.14 6.07 -1.66
C GLU A 31 0.28 5.98 -0.18
N ALA A 32 0.22 7.08 0.58
CA ALA A 32 0.50 7.07 2.03
C ALA A 32 -0.74 6.67 2.88
N GLU A 33 -1.93 6.74 2.27
CA GLU A 33 -3.20 6.47 2.92
C GLU A 33 -4.17 5.75 1.99
N CYS A 34 -5.13 5.04 2.58
CA CYS A 34 -6.27 4.48 1.87
C CYS A 34 -7.19 5.61 1.39
N ARG A 35 -7.93 5.38 0.29
CA ARG A 35 -8.93 6.34 -0.23
C ARG A 35 -9.99 6.80 0.77
N CYS A 36 -10.17 6.10 1.89
CA CYS A 36 -11.08 6.52 2.97
C CYS A 36 -10.43 7.48 3.99
N GLY A 37 -9.20 7.94 3.75
CA GLY A 37 -8.49 8.83 4.66
C GLY A 37 -7.68 8.12 5.75
N ARG A 38 -7.41 6.81 5.63
CA ARG A 38 -6.74 6.01 6.68
C ARG A 38 -5.28 5.75 6.30
N TRP A 39 -4.36 6.29 7.09
CA TRP A 39 -2.92 6.07 6.97
C TRP A 39 -2.54 4.60 7.09
N PHE A 40 -1.47 4.19 6.39
CA PHE A 40 -0.99 2.81 6.36
C PHE A 40 0.03 2.49 7.47
N ASP A 41 0.04 3.24 8.56
CA ASP A 41 0.94 3.06 9.71
C ASP A 41 0.91 1.64 10.31
N TYR A 42 -0.22 0.94 10.17
CA TYR A 42 -0.44 -0.41 10.67
C TYR A 42 0.04 -1.52 9.70
N ALA A 43 0.39 -1.19 8.47
CA ALA A 43 0.56 -2.18 7.40
C ALA A 43 1.77 -3.09 7.55
N LEU A 44 2.88 -2.57 8.10
CA LEU A 44 4.11 -3.36 8.26
C LEU A 44 4.08 -4.29 9.47
N ALA A 45 3.18 -4.04 10.43
CA ALA A 45 3.01 -4.93 11.58
C ALA A 45 2.23 -6.21 11.23
N VAL A 46 1.47 -6.18 10.13
CA VAL A 46 0.58 -7.27 9.72
C VAL A 46 1.19 -7.99 8.52
N GLN A 47 1.91 -9.08 8.76
CA GLN A 47 2.48 -9.94 7.71
C GLN A 47 1.44 -10.89 7.10
N HIS A 48 0.28 -10.36 6.69
CA HIS A 48 -0.75 -11.16 6.02
C HIS A 48 -0.70 -10.97 4.50
N ASP A 49 -0.93 -12.08 3.78
CA ASP A 49 -0.99 -12.10 2.32
C ASP A 49 -2.14 -11.22 1.79
N GLU A 50 -3.25 -11.21 2.53
CA GLU A 50 -4.39 -10.34 2.30
C GLU A 50 -4.46 -9.24 3.36
N MET A 51 -4.39 -8.00 2.90
CA MET A 51 -4.44 -6.84 3.78
C MET A 51 -5.66 -5.99 3.45
N TYR A 52 -6.42 -5.67 4.48
CA TYR A 52 -7.64 -4.88 4.38
C TYR A 52 -7.49 -3.55 5.14
N CYS A 53 -8.23 -2.53 4.72
CA CYS A 53 -8.31 -1.29 5.46
C CYS A 53 -9.23 -1.49 6.68
N PRO A 54 -8.77 -1.29 7.92
CA PRO A 54 -9.60 -1.47 9.11
C PRO A 54 -10.71 -0.41 9.22
N ARG A 55 -10.64 0.68 8.44
CA ARG A 55 -11.64 1.75 8.45
C ARG A 55 -12.78 1.52 7.47
N CYS A 56 -12.48 1.04 6.26
CA CYS A 56 -13.48 0.90 5.19
C CYS A 56 -13.60 -0.52 4.63
N GLY A 57 -12.84 -1.49 5.15
CA GLY A 57 -12.85 -2.89 4.69
C GLY A 57 -12.25 -3.11 3.30
N ARG A 58 -11.76 -2.07 2.61
CA ARG A 58 -11.21 -2.20 1.26
C ARG A 58 -9.95 -3.07 1.25
N ARG A 59 -9.84 -3.96 0.28
CA ARG A 59 -8.64 -4.76 0.03
C ARG A 59 -7.49 -3.89 -0.50
N LEU A 60 -6.33 -4.00 0.14
CA LEU A 60 -5.11 -3.24 -0.13
C LEU A 60 -3.96 -4.12 -0.64
N ARG A 61 -3.94 -5.42 -0.31
CA ARG A 61 -3.02 -6.38 -0.92
C ARG A 61 -3.80 -7.43 -1.70
N GLY A 62 -3.24 -7.79 -2.84
CA GLY A 62 -3.82 -8.69 -3.81
C GLY A 62 -3.69 -8.06 -5.19
N ARG A 63 -3.05 -8.81 -6.10
CA ARG A 63 -3.36 -8.69 -7.52
C ARG A 63 -4.88 -8.59 -7.61
N ALA A 64 -5.42 -7.58 -8.28
CA ALA A 64 -6.69 -7.81 -8.94
C ALA A 64 -6.36 -8.92 -9.94
N ASP A 65 -6.48 -10.16 -9.48
CA ASP A 65 -6.57 -11.30 -10.36
C ASP A 65 -7.87 -11.02 -11.08
N ASP A 66 -7.74 -10.30 -12.19
CA ASP A 66 -8.71 -10.28 -13.24
C ASP A 66 -8.74 -11.73 -13.73
N VAL A 67 -9.60 -12.50 -13.08
CA VAL A 67 -10.07 -13.77 -13.56
C VAL A 67 -10.93 -13.44 -14.77
N GLU A 68 -10.35 -13.55 -15.96
CA GLU A 68 -11.08 -13.85 -17.20
C GLU A 68 -10.63 -15.23 -17.72
#